data_AF-A0AAD6LZI9-F1
#
_entry.id   AF-A0AAD6LZI9-F1
#
_cell.length_a   1.000
_cell.length_b   1.000
_cell.length_c   1.000
_cell.angle_alpha   90.00
_cell.angle_beta   90.00
_cell.angle_gamma   90.00
#
_symmetry.space_group_name_H-M   'P 1'
#
loop_
_entity.id
_entity.type
_entity.pdbx_description
1 polymer ?
#
loop_
_entity_poly.entity_id
_entity_poly.type
_entity_poly.pdbx_seq_one_letter_code
_entity_poly.pdbx_strand_id
1 'polypeptide(L)'
;MFRLEEEFRLLIERGGESFETTRSYNNGNGELTEDNSNLLFDDSDEDDHDYSDSEIPVAQRLSNYDVIIDALPSGIINDLHEIAKRMVVSGSGKECSHVYSSFRREFLEESLSRLGLGKLSNEEVQKMQWQELEDEIDKWIKAANVSLRILFPSERRLCDRVFYGLGSGSDLSFMEVCRGAVVQILNFADAIAIGSRSPERLFKVLDLFETMRDLMPEFEFNFSDQYCLVLRNDALGIWKRLGEAIRGIFMELENLIRRDPAKAPVPRGGLHPITRYVMNYLRAACRSRESLELVFEESVNVVPSKDSTLSSLSVQMTWIMELLESNLEVKAKIYGDTALCSVFLMNNERYIVQKVKDSELGLLLGDDWIRKHTAKIKQYLSSYQRSSWNKLLGVLRADSSPVAANVGGKSMSMKDRIKAFNSQFEEIYKSHSQWIIFDEQLRNELRNSLYNLVMPAYRNFIARFQNAPDVGRHADRYIKYTLEDIGTQINELFEGVNGSAGGRK
;
A
#
# COMPACT_ATOMS: atom_id res chain seq x y z
N MET A 1 -31.71 -39.04 36.43
CA MET A 1 -31.03 -38.51 35.24
C MET A 1 -31.64 -37.19 34.81
N PHE A 2 -32.89 -37.14 34.32
CA PHE A 2 -33.59 -35.90 33.92
C PHE A 2 -33.53 -34.76 34.97
N ARG A 3 -33.67 -35.07 36.27
CA ARG A 3 -33.55 -34.06 37.34
C ARG A 3 -32.15 -33.46 37.50
N LEU A 4 -31.09 -34.26 37.29
CA LEU A 4 -29.71 -33.78 37.39
C LEU A 4 -29.33 -32.93 36.17
N GLU A 5 -29.87 -33.30 35.01
CA GLU A 5 -29.73 -32.50 33.78
C GLU A 5 -30.40 -31.13 33.93
N GLU A 6 -31.61 -31.09 34.48
CA GLU A 6 -32.34 -29.85 34.74
C GLU A 6 -31.66 -28.99 35.82
N GLU A 7 -31.12 -29.60 36.88
CA GLU A 7 -30.37 -28.89 37.92
C GLU A 7 -29.04 -28.32 37.38
N PHE A 8 -28.35 -29.07 36.52
CA PHE A 8 -27.14 -28.61 35.83
C PHE A 8 -27.43 -27.40 34.94
N ARG A 9 -28.55 -27.46 34.18
CA ARG A 9 -29.06 -26.36 33.36
C ARG A 9 -29.33 -25.10 34.20
N LEU A 10 -30.14 -25.22 35.25
CA LEU A 10 -30.55 -24.09 36.08
C LEU A 10 -29.37 -23.40 36.79
N LEU A 11 -28.34 -24.15 37.17
CA LEU A 11 -27.13 -23.58 37.79
C LEU A 11 -26.31 -22.74 36.81
N ILE A 12 -26.24 -23.14 35.54
CA ILE A 12 -25.56 -22.35 34.50
C ILE A 12 -26.35 -21.07 34.20
N GLU A 13 -27.68 -21.16 34.06
CA GLU A 13 -28.57 -20.01 33.83
C GLU A 13 -28.43 -18.98 34.96
N ARG A 14 -28.56 -19.40 36.21
CA ARG A 14 -28.43 -18.53 37.38
C ARG A 14 -27.03 -17.91 37.52
N GLY A 15 -26.00 -18.65 37.13
CA GLY A 15 -24.62 -18.16 37.13
C GLY A 15 -24.38 -17.07 36.08
N GLY A 16 -24.99 -17.20 34.89
CA GLY A 16 -24.95 -16.20 33.83
C GLY A 16 -25.65 -14.90 34.22
N GLU A 17 -26.86 -14.98 34.78
CA GLU A 17 -27.65 -13.81 35.22
C GLU A 17 -26.95 -13.00 36.32
N SER A 18 -26.29 -13.67 37.26
CA SER A 18 -25.51 -13.03 38.34
C SER A 18 -24.35 -12.19 37.78
N PHE A 19 -23.70 -12.67 36.72
CA PHE A 19 -22.60 -11.97 36.06
C PHE A 19 -23.09 -10.72 35.30
N GLU A 20 -24.20 -10.81 34.55
CA GLU A 20 -24.79 -9.66 33.87
C GLU A 20 -25.28 -8.58 34.85
N THR A 21 -25.86 -9.01 35.97
CA THR A 21 -26.32 -8.12 37.04
C THR A 21 -25.15 -7.34 37.67
N THR A 22 -24.02 -8.01 37.92
CA THR A 22 -22.81 -7.38 38.48
C THR A 22 -22.21 -6.33 37.52
N ARG A 23 -22.32 -6.56 36.21
CA ARG A 23 -21.92 -5.59 35.18
C ARG A 23 -22.86 -4.38 35.09
N SER A 24 -24.15 -4.59 35.35
CA SER A 24 -25.16 -3.52 35.40
C SER A 24 -24.97 -2.60 36.62
N TYR A 25 -24.63 -3.16 37.78
CA TYR A 25 -24.35 -2.37 39.01
C TYR A 25 -23.03 -1.58 38.94
N ASN A 26 -21.99 -2.09 38.26
CA ASN A 26 -20.73 -1.35 38.11
C ASN A 26 -20.78 -0.19 37.09
N ASN A 27 -21.87 -0.08 36.33
CA ASN A 27 -22.08 1.01 35.35
C ASN A 27 -22.96 2.15 35.87
N GLY A 28 -23.33 2.14 37.15
CA GLY A 28 -24.08 3.21 37.80
C GLY A 28 -23.63 3.40 39.23
N ASN A 29 -22.62 4.25 39.44
CA ASN A 29 -22.46 5.15 40.59
C ASN A 29 -21.08 5.83 40.53
N GLY A 30 -21.03 6.98 39.85
CA GLY A 30 -20.02 7.98 40.14
C GLY A 30 -20.50 8.83 41.30
N GLU A 31 -19.78 8.82 42.41
CA GLU A 31 -19.86 9.86 43.44
C GLU A 31 -18.48 9.95 44.11
N LEU A 32 -17.66 10.89 43.62
CA LEU A 32 -16.47 11.35 44.31
C LEU A 32 -16.92 12.41 45.31
N THR A 33 -16.79 12.10 46.59
CA THR A 33 -17.04 13.04 47.69
C THR A 33 -15.79 13.87 47.94
N GLU A 34 -15.96 15.18 47.89
CA GLU A 34 -15.01 16.21 48.31
C GLU A 34 -14.75 16.11 49.81
N ASP A 35 -13.51 16.40 50.22
CA ASP A 35 -13.24 16.88 51.57
C ASP A 35 -12.28 18.07 51.52
N ASN A 36 -12.62 19.11 52.27
CA ASN A 36 -12.24 20.50 52.06
C ASN A 36 -11.59 21.06 53.36
N SER A 37 -10.45 21.74 53.27
CA SER A 37 -9.93 22.76 54.24
C SER A 37 -8.46 23.10 53.87
N ASN A 38 -7.95 24.33 53.80
CA ASN A 38 -8.38 25.69 54.16
C ASN A 38 -7.60 26.74 53.32
N LEU A 39 -8.32 27.75 52.77
CA LEU A 39 -8.18 29.22 52.92
C LEU A 39 -6.77 29.80 53.30
N LEU A 40 -6.20 30.90 52.74
CA LEU A 40 -6.72 32.13 52.09
C LEU A 40 -5.55 33.11 51.68
N PHE A 41 -5.82 34.01 50.70
CA PHE A 41 -5.18 35.31 50.31
C PHE A 41 -3.76 35.28 49.68
N ASP A 42 -3.36 36.05 48.67
CA ASP A 42 -3.79 37.36 48.13
C ASP A 42 -3.29 37.54 46.67
N ASP A 43 -3.86 38.53 45.98
CA ASP A 43 -3.73 38.94 44.58
C ASP A 43 -2.40 39.65 44.27
N SER A 44 -1.73 39.31 43.15
CA SER A 44 -0.97 40.28 42.32
C SER A 44 -0.33 39.63 41.08
N ASP A 45 -0.58 40.28 39.94
CA ASP A 45 -0.05 40.03 38.60
C ASP A 45 1.47 39.81 38.52
N GLU A 46 1.92 38.92 37.62
CA GLU A 46 2.93 39.21 36.57
C GLU A 46 3.28 37.95 35.74
N ASP A 47 3.57 38.19 34.46
CA ASP A 47 3.79 37.25 33.36
C ASP A 47 4.98 36.27 33.50
N ASP A 48 4.91 35.25 32.63
CA ASP A 48 5.97 34.43 32.02
C ASP A 48 6.32 33.01 32.55
N HIS A 49 6.08 32.06 31.64
CA HIS A 49 6.75 30.77 31.40
C HIS A 49 6.72 29.65 32.46
N ASP A 50 5.97 28.56 32.18
CA ASP A 50 6.49 27.24 31.76
C ASP A 50 5.35 26.19 31.81
N TYR A 51 4.72 25.87 30.67
CA TYR A 51 3.73 24.79 30.62
C TYR A 51 4.44 23.44 30.50
N SER A 52 4.69 22.83 31.66
CA SER A 52 4.96 21.39 31.80
C SER A 52 3.82 20.60 31.15
N ASP A 53 4.13 19.99 30.01
CA ASP A 53 3.28 19.08 29.25
C ASP A 53 2.78 17.94 30.16
N SER A 54 1.53 18.04 30.59
CA SER A 54 0.86 16.95 31.31
C SER A 54 0.38 15.98 30.24
N GLU A 55 1.27 15.05 29.85
CA GLU A 55 0.93 13.98 28.90
C GLU A 55 -0.38 13.31 29.35
N ILE A 56 -1.43 13.49 28.54
CA ILE A 56 -2.66 12.71 28.65
C ILE A 56 -2.24 11.24 28.54
N PRO A 57 -2.53 10.38 29.53
CA PRO A 57 -2.17 8.97 29.44
C PRO A 57 -2.89 8.33 28.25
N VAL A 58 -2.17 8.15 27.15
CA VAL A 58 -2.67 7.42 25.98
C VAL A 58 -2.69 5.94 26.35
N ALA A 59 -3.86 5.32 26.31
CA ALA A 59 -4.00 3.90 26.55
C ALA A 59 -3.05 3.11 25.63
N GLN A 60 -2.11 2.38 26.22
CA GLN A 60 -1.18 1.53 25.48
C GLN A 60 -1.94 0.38 24.82
N ARG A 61 -1.51 -0.03 23.62
CA ARG A 61 -2.03 -1.25 22.98
C ARG A 61 -1.81 -2.42 23.94
N LEU A 62 -2.87 -3.14 24.30
CA LEU A 62 -2.80 -4.36 25.10
C LEU A 62 -1.90 -5.37 24.38
N SER A 63 -0.66 -5.54 24.83
CA SER A 63 0.28 -6.55 24.32
C SER A 63 0.15 -7.89 25.06
N ASN A 64 -0.30 -7.85 26.32
CA ASN A 64 -0.49 -9.03 27.16
C ASN A 64 -1.99 -9.25 27.38
N TYR A 65 -2.51 -10.34 26.82
CA TYR A 65 -3.90 -10.75 26.94
C TYR A 65 -4.11 -11.62 28.21
N ASP A 66 -3.58 -11.20 29.36
CA ASP A 66 -3.80 -11.87 30.66
C ASP A 66 -5.20 -11.59 31.24
N VAL A 67 -6.14 -11.13 30.40
CA VAL A 67 -7.53 -10.90 30.80
C VAL A 67 -8.26 -12.23 30.79
N ILE A 68 -8.62 -12.71 31.98
CA ILE A 68 -9.42 -13.91 32.16
C ILE A 68 -10.85 -13.47 32.45
N ILE A 69 -11.82 -13.97 31.68
CA ILE A 69 -13.23 -13.75 31.97
C ILE A 69 -13.70 -14.86 32.91
N ASP A 70 -13.86 -14.53 34.19
CA ASP A 70 -14.54 -15.39 35.16
C ASP A 70 -16.06 -15.32 34.93
N ALA A 71 -16.51 -16.02 33.88
CA ALA A 71 -17.91 -16.01 33.45
C ALA A 71 -18.88 -16.64 34.47
N LEU A 72 -18.36 -17.42 35.43
CA LEU A 72 -19.14 -18.07 36.49
C LEU A 72 -18.43 -17.96 37.86
N PRO A 73 -19.17 -17.69 38.96
CA PRO A 73 -18.63 -17.73 40.32
C PRO A 73 -18.02 -19.09 40.68
N SER A 74 -16.96 -19.09 41.51
CA SER A 74 -16.26 -20.31 41.93
C SER A 74 -17.14 -21.36 42.61
N GLY A 75 -18.14 -20.91 43.40
CA GLY A 75 -19.13 -21.81 44.02
C GLY A 75 -19.94 -22.58 42.98
N ILE A 76 -20.43 -21.89 41.94
CA ILE A 76 -21.21 -22.50 40.85
C ILE A 76 -20.35 -23.48 40.06
N ILE A 77 -19.08 -23.15 39.79
CA ILE A 77 -18.16 -24.06 39.09
C ILE A 77 -17.96 -25.37 39.87
N ASN A 78 -17.85 -25.30 41.20
CA ASN A 78 -17.72 -26.49 42.05
C ASN A 78 -19.00 -27.35 42.03
N ASP A 79 -20.17 -26.71 42.09
CA ASP A 79 -21.45 -27.41 42.01
C ASP A 79 -21.63 -28.10 40.64
N LEU A 80 -21.27 -27.41 39.56
CA LEU A 80 -21.25 -27.98 38.19
C LEU A 80 -20.29 -29.16 38.09
N HIS A 81 -19.11 -29.08 38.71
CA HIS A 81 -18.16 -30.18 38.73
C HIS A 81 -18.71 -31.42 39.44
N GLU A 82 -19.34 -31.25 40.61
CA GLU A 82 -19.94 -32.36 41.35
C GLU A 82 -21.11 -33.02 40.59
N ILE A 83 -21.93 -32.23 39.89
CA ILE A 83 -23.00 -32.77 39.05
C ILE A 83 -22.43 -33.49 37.83
N ALA A 84 -21.46 -32.90 37.14
CA ALA A 84 -20.79 -33.50 35.99
C ALA A 84 -20.17 -34.85 36.35
N LYS A 85 -19.50 -34.93 37.51
CA LYS A 85 -18.94 -36.17 38.05
C LYS A 85 -19.99 -37.25 38.25
N ARG A 86 -21.16 -36.92 38.84
CA ARG A 86 -22.27 -37.87 39.02
C ARG A 86 -22.86 -38.33 37.69
N MET A 87 -23.00 -37.42 36.72
CA MET A 87 -23.51 -37.74 35.39
C MET A 87 -22.55 -38.67 34.62
N VAL A 88 -21.24 -38.42 34.69
CA VAL A 88 -20.22 -39.27 34.05
C VAL A 88 -20.18 -40.67 34.68
N VAL A 89 -20.21 -40.78 36.02
CA VAL A 89 -20.26 -42.09 36.71
C VAL A 89 -21.52 -42.87 36.35
N SER A 90 -22.62 -42.18 36.04
CA SER A 90 -23.89 -42.79 35.62
C SER A 90 -23.93 -43.19 34.13
N GLY A 91 -22.83 -42.99 33.39
CA GLY A 91 -22.74 -43.29 31.96
C GLY A 91 -23.31 -42.20 31.04
N SER A 92 -23.72 -41.04 31.57
CA SER A 92 -24.35 -39.93 30.84
C SER A 92 -23.39 -38.75 30.61
N GLY A 93 -22.11 -39.04 30.37
CA GLY A 93 -21.08 -38.01 30.20
C GLY A 93 -21.27 -37.17 28.93
N LYS A 94 -21.76 -37.78 27.84
CA LYS A 94 -22.01 -37.08 26.58
C LYS A 94 -23.16 -36.08 26.68
N GLU A 95 -24.22 -36.48 27.38
CA GLU A 95 -25.37 -35.63 27.65
C GLU A 95 -24.97 -34.45 28.54
N CYS A 96 -24.11 -34.68 29.55
CA CYS A 96 -23.55 -33.63 30.38
C CYS A 96 -22.74 -32.62 29.56
N SER A 97 -21.84 -33.09 28.69
CA SER A 97 -21.09 -32.23 27.77
C SER A 97 -22.02 -31.44 26.86
N HIS A 98 -23.01 -32.09 26.24
CA HIS A 98 -23.94 -31.42 25.34
C HIS A 98 -24.73 -30.29 26.02
N VAL A 99 -25.24 -30.51 27.24
CA VAL A 99 -25.97 -29.48 28.00
C VAL A 99 -25.05 -28.34 28.41
N TYR A 100 -23.83 -28.64 28.89
CA TYR A 100 -22.83 -27.59 29.14
C TYR A 100 -22.58 -26.77 27.87
N SER A 101 -22.35 -27.47 26.75
CA SER A 101 -21.98 -26.86 25.47
C SER A 101 -23.08 -25.98 24.89
N SER A 102 -24.36 -26.33 25.07
CA SER A 102 -25.48 -25.51 24.56
C SER A 102 -25.51 -24.12 25.21
N PHE A 103 -25.39 -24.04 26.53
CA PHE A 103 -25.44 -22.76 27.24
C PHE A 103 -24.21 -21.90 26.98
N ARG A 104 -23.02 -22.48 27.06
CA ARG A 104 -21.77 -21.73 26.88
C ARG A 104 -21.60 -21.23 25.44
N ARG A 105 -22.15 -21.95 24.46
CA ARG A 105 -22.22 -21.51 23.07
C ARG A 105 -23.08 -20.25 22.89
N GLU A 106 -24.24 -20.17 23.53
CA GLU A 106 -25.09 -18.97 23.48
C GLU A 106 -24.35 -17.74 24.03
N PHE A 107 -23.63 -17.90 25.14
CA PHE A 107 -22.78 -16.85 25.71
C PHE A 107 -21.69 -16.38 24.74
N LEU A 108 -21.01 -17.30 24.03
CA LEU A 108 -20.00 -16.94 23.03
C LEU A 108 -20.62 -16.25 21.80
N GLU A 109 -21.76 -16.74 21.33
CA GLU A 109 -22.47 -16.14 20.19
C GLU A 109 -22.94 -14.72 20.50
N GLU A 110 -23.45 -14.48 21.71
CA GLU A 110 -23.82 -13.14 22.16
C GLU A 110 -22.59 -12.23 22.33
N SER A 111 -21.50 -12.76 22.88
CA SER A 111 -20.23 -12.02 23.02
C SER A 111 -19.69 -11.58 21.66
N LEU A 112 -19.70 -12.45 20.66
CA LEU A 112 -19.33 -12.13 19.27
C LEU A 112 -20.26 -11.08 18.65
N SER A 113 -21.56 -11.21 18.89
CA SER A 113 -22.55 -10.24 18.41
C SER A 113 -22.33 -8.85 19.03
N ARG A 114 -21.99 -8.78 20.33
CA ARG A 114 -21.63 -7.54 21.04
C ARG A 114 -20.31 -6.94 20.55
N LEU A 115 -19.39 -7.76 20.04
CA LEU A 115 -18.16 -7.32 19.37
C LEU A 115 -18.41 -6.85 17.92
N GLY A 116 -19.65 -6.95 17.44
CA GLY A 116 -20.06 -6.50 16.11
C GLY A 116 -19.86 -7.53 15.01
N LEU A 117 -19.53 -8.79 15.34
CA LEU A 117 -19.39 -9.84 14.33
C LEU A 117 -20.76 -10.41 13.96
N GLY A 118 -21.32 -9.92 12.85
CA GLY A 118 -22.57 -10.44 12.29
C GLY A 118 -22.43 -11.87 11.75
N LYS A 119 -23.54 -12.62 11.75
CA LYS A 119 -23.65 -13.91 11.04
C LYS A 119 -23.92 -13.63 9.55
N LEU A 120 -22.90 -13.16 8.84
CA LEU A 120 -22.98 -12.88 7.40
C LEU A 120 -22.75 -14.17 6.60
N SER A 121 -23.60 -14.42 5.61
CA SER A 121 -23.40 -15.45 4.61
C SER A 121 -22.38 -15.01 3.54
N ASN A 122 -21.77 -15.97 2.86
CA ASN A 122 -20.82 -15.70 1.77
C ASN A 122 -21.44 -14.82 0.67
N GLU A 123 -22.73 -14.99 0.38
CA GLU A 123 -23.42 -14.18 -0.63
C GLU A 123 -23.62 -12.72 -0.20
N GLU A 124 -23.91 -12.49 1.08
CA GLU A 124 -24.09 -11.14 1.62
C GLU A 124 -22.76 -10.38 1.60
N VAL A 125 -21.68 -11.04 2.01
CA VAL A 125 -20.32 -10.47 1.96
C VAL A 125 -19.93 -10.07 0.53
N GLN A 126 -20.28 -10.90 -0.47
CA GLN A 126 -19.94 -10.61 -1.87
C GLN A 126 -20.77 -9.49 -2.49
N LYS A 127 -22.02 -9.29 -2.06
CA LYS A 127 -22.93 -8.25 -2.57
C LYS A 127 -22.75 -6.90 -1.90
N MET A 128 -22.08 -6.86 -0.74
CA MET A 128 -21.86 -5.65 0.06
C MET A 128 -21.00 -4.63 -0.70
N GLN A 129 -21.26 -3.34 -0.45
CA GLN A 129 -20.42 -2.26 -0.98
C GLN A 129 -19.04 -2.31 -0.31
N TRP A 130 -18.00 -1.88 -1.04
CA TRP A 130 -16.64 -2.02 -0.54
C TRP A 130 -16.42 -1.22 0.76
N GLN A 131 -16.91 0.01 0.86
CA GLN A 131 -16.74 0.84 2.06
C GLN A 131 -17.36 0.21 3.31
N GLU A 132 -18.57 -0.37 3.18
CA GLU A 132 -19.22 -1.08 4.28
C GLU A 132 -18.43 -2.34 4.65
N LEU A 133 -17.87 -3.02 3.65
CA LEU A 133 -17.06 -4.22 3.86
C LEU A 133 -15.73 -3.91 4.57
N GLU A 134 -15.13 -2.74 4.34
CA GLU A 134 -13.94 -2.29 5.07
C GLU A 134 -14.23 -2.14 6.57
N ASP A 135 -15.40 -1.58 6.92
CA ASP A 135 -15.83 -1.45 8.32
C ASP A 135 -16.10 -2.83 8.96
N GLU A 136 -16.71 -3.76 8.22
CA GLU A 136 -16.93 -5.13 8.70
C GLU A 136 -15.61 -5.90 8.89
N ILE A 137 -14.60 -5.67 8.03
CA ILE A 137 -13.26 -6.22 8.22
C ILE A 137 -12.63 -5.70 9.52
N ASP A 138 -12.77 -4.41 9.82
CA ASP A 138 -12.22 -3.83 11.06
C ASP A 138 -12.91 -4.38 12.31
N LYS A 139 -14.23 -4.62 12.26
CA LYS A 139 -14.98 -5.31 13.32
C LYS A 139 -14.51 -6.76 13.45
N TRP A 140 -14.34 -7.47 12.34
CA TRP A 140 -13.85 -8.84 12.33
C TRP A 140 -12.47 -8.94 12.96
N ILE A 141 -11.53 -8.05 12.64
CA ILE A 141 -10.17 -8.05 13.21
C ILE A 141 -10.24 -7.94 14.74
N LYS A 142 -11.07 -7.02 15.25
CA LYS A 142 -11.27 -6.86 16.70
C LYS A 142 -11.89 -8.10 17.32
N ALA A 143 -12.96 -8.63 16.72
CA ALA A 143 -13.66 -9.81 17.23
C ALA A 143 -12.77 -11.06 17.24
N ALA A 144 -11.99 -11.29 16.18
CA ALA A 144 -11.05 -12.41 16.07
C ALA A 144 -9.97 -12.33 17.17
N ASN A 145 -9.37 -11.15 17.37
CA ASN A 145 -8.37 -10.93 18.42
C ASN A 145 -8.93 -11.22 19.81
N VAL A 146 -10.09 -10.64 20.16
CA VAL A 146 -10.72 -10.86 21.47
C VAL A 146 -11.12 -12.33 21.64
N SER A 147 -11.59 -12.98 20.59
CA SER A 147 -12.01 -14.38 20.67
C SER A 147 -10.84 -15.32 20.95
N LEU A 148 -9.77 -15.22 20.15
CA LEU A 148 -8.64 -16.15 20.23
C LEU A 148 -7.75 -15.91 21.44
N ARG A 149 -7.68 -14.67 21.91
CA ARG A 149 -6.77 -14.28 22.99
C ARG A 149 -7.44 -14.15 24.36
N ILE A 150 -8.78 -14.04 24.41
CA ILE A 150 -9.51 -13.85 25.67
C ILE A 150 -10.62 -14.89 25.83
N LEU A 151 -11.58 -14.94 24.90
CA LEU A 151 -12.79 -15.77 25.07
C LEU A 151 -12.49 -17.27 25.06
N PHE A 152 -11.75 -17.76 24.07
CA PHE A 152 -11.43 -19.19 23.95
C PHE A 152 -10.49 -19.67 25.07
N PRO A 153 -9.40 -18.94 25.45
CA PRO A 153 -8.63 -19.31 26.63
C PRO A 153 -9.46 -19.34 27.92
N SER A 154 -10.38 -18.39 28.10
CA SER A 154 -11.25 -18.35 29.28
C SER A 154 -12.20 -19.55 29.32
N GLU A 155 -12.80 -19.90 28.17
CA GLU A 155 -13.68 -21.07 28.07
C GLU A 155 -12.90 -22.37 28.27
N ARG A 156 -11.68 -22.48 27.75
CA ARG A 156 -10.80 -23.64 27.97
C ARG A 156 -10.58 -23.89 29.46
N ARG A 157 -10.25 -22.83 30.20
CA ARG A 157 -10.07 -22.88 31.66
C ARG A 157 -11.35 -23.29 32.39
N LEU A 158 -12.50 -22.83 31.92
CA LEU A 158 -13.78 -23.18 32.53
C LEU A 158 -14.11 -24.67 32.31
N CYS A 159 -13.95 -25.16 31.08
CA CYS A 159 -14.08 -26.59 30.75
C CYS A 159 -13.16 -27.45 31.62
N ASP A 160 -11.89 -27.08 31.77
CA ASP A 160 -10.90 -27.82 32.56
C ASP A 160 -11.27 -27.88 34.05
N ARG A 161 -11.93 -26.84 34.58
CA ARG A 161 -12.40 -26.80 35.97
C ARG A 161 -13.67 -27.62 36.17
N VAL A 162 -14.65 -27.51 35.29
CA VAL A 162 -15.93 -28.23 35.40
C VAL A 162 -15.72 -29.74 35.17
N PHE A 163 -14.89 -30.10 34.19
CA PHE A 163 -14.63 -31.49 33.82
C PHE A 163 -13.32 -32.05 34.38
N TYR A 164 -12.78 -31.42 35.43
CA TYR A 164 -11.52 -31.84 36.05
C TYR A 164 -11.52 -33.34 36.40
N GLY A 165 -10.57 -34.11 35.87
CA GLY A 165 -10.49 -35.55 36.13
C GLY A 165 -11.59 -36.40 35.47
N LEU A 166 -12.42 -35.84 34.58
CA LEU A 166 -13.52 -36.52 33.89
C LEU A 166 -13.15 -36.96 32.44
N GLY A 167 -11.96 -37.53 32.25
CA GLY A 167 -11.50 -38.06 30.96
C GLY A 167 -11.46 -37.00 29.85
N SER A 168 -11.93 -37.35 28.65
CA SER A 168 -12.00 -36.44 27.49
C SER A 168 -13.18 -35.47 27.51
N GLY A 169 -13.89 -35.36 28.65
CA GLY A 169 -15.05 -34.46 28.79
C GLY A 169 -14.70 -32.98 28.62
N SER A 170 -13.53 -32.54 29.08
CA SER A 170 -13.08 -31.14 28.90
C SER A 170 -12.87 -30.80 27.43
N ASP A 171 -12.06 -31.60 26.71
CA ASP A 171 -11.72 -31.35 25.30
C ASP A 171 -12.96 -31.40 24.40
N LEU A 172 -13.85 -32.38 24.61
CA LEU A 172 -15.08 -32.52 23.84
C LEU A 172 -16.01 -31.32 24.06
N SER A 173 -16.21 -30.91 25.32
CA SER A 173 -17.09 -29.79 25.64
C SER A 173 -16.52 -28.47 25.12
N PHE A 174 -15.21 -28.24 25.26
CA PHE A 174 -14.54 -27.06 24.72
C PHE A 174 -14.70 -26.95 23.20
N MET A 175 -14.47 -28.04 22.48
CA MET A 175 -14.64 -28.09 21.03
C MET A 175 -16.09 -27.78 20.64
N GLU A 176 -17.06 -28.42 21.27
CA GLU A 176 -18.49 -28.22 20.97
C GLU A 176 -18.95 -26.77 21.22
N VAL A 177 -18.43 -26.12 22.27
CA VAL A 177 -18.71 -24.72 22.58
C VAL A 177 -18.11 -23.78 21.54
N CYS A 178 -16.82 -23.95 21.22
CA CYS A 178 -16.09 -22.98 20.39
C CYS A 178 -16.30 -23.19 18.88
N ARG A 179 -16.71 -24.38 18.44
CA ARG A 179 -16.82 -24.73 17.01
C ARG A 179 -17.64 -23.73 16.21
N GLY A 180 -18.81 -23.33 16.70
CA GLY A 180 -19.69 -22.39 16.01
C GLY A 180 -19.02 -21.02 15.81
N ALA A 181 -18.43 -20.49 16.88
CA ALA A 181 -17.72 -19.21 16.88
C ALA A 181 -16.49 -19.22 15.95
N VAL A 182 -15.67 -20.28 16.02
CA VAL A 182 -14.50 -20.44 15.14
C VAL A 182 -14.94 -20.50 13.68
N VAL A 183 -15.93 -21.34 13.35
CA VAL A 183 -16.45 -21.46 11.98
C VAL A 183 -16.99 -20.12 11.48
N GLN A 184 -17.67 -19.33 12.32
CA GLN A 184 -18.14 -17.99 11.94
C GLN A 184 -16.98 -17.05 11.60
N ILE A 185 -15.95 -16.98 12.45
CA ILE A 185 -14.75 -16.16 12.21
C ILE A 185 -14.07 -16.58 10.91
N LEU A 186 -13.88 -17.88 10.73
CA LEU A 186 -13.20 -18.47 9.58
C LEU A 186 -13.99 -18.27 8.27
N ASN A 187 -15.30 -18.49 8.26
CA ASN A 187 -16.13 -18.32 7.07
C ASN A 187 -16.12 -16.88 6.55
N PHE A 188 -16.10 -15.88 7.43
CA PHE A 188 -16.00 -14.49 7.00
C PHE A 188 -14.68 -14.23 6.26
N ALA A 189 -13.54 -14.65 6.81
CA ALA A 189 -12.24 -14.52 6.16
C ALA A 189 -12.18 -15.28 4.82
N ASP A 190 -12.80 -16.47 4.76
CA ASP A 190 -12.91 -17.24 3.52
C ASP A 190 -13.74 -16.53 2.45
N ALA A 191 -14.87 -15.93 2.84
CA ALA A 191 -15.71 -15.14 1.93
C ALA A 191 -14.95 -13.96 1.31
N ILE A 192 -14.09 -13.29 2.09
CA ILE A 192 -13.21 -12.23 1.59
C ILE A 192 -12.15 -12.80 0.62
N ALA A 193 -11.54 -13.93 0.96
CA ALA A 193 -10.53 -14.58 0.11
C ALA A 193 -11.08 -15.00 -1.27
N ILE A 194 -12.34 -15.43 -1.33
CA ILE A 194 -13.05 -15.83 -2.57
C ILE A 194 -13.53 -14.60 -3.37
N GLY A 195 -13.63 -13.43 -2.73
CA GLY A 195 -14.16 -12.20 -3.33
C GLY A 195 -13.32 -11.64 -4.49
N SER A 196 -13.76 -10.47 -4.98
CA SER A 196 -13.08 -9.73 -6.06
C SER A 196 -11.59 -9.53 -5.77
N ARG A 197 -10.78 -9.70 -6.81
CA ARG A 197 -9.32 -9.52 -6.77
C ARG A 197 -8.89 -8.14 -7.29
N SER A 198 -9.73 -7.12 -7.09
CA SER A 198 -9.40 -5.78 -7.54
C SER A 198 -8.25 -5.18 -6.72
N PRO A 199 -7.33 -4.39 -7.33
CA PRO A 199 -6.19 -3.80 -6.64
C PRO A 199 -6.54 -3.05 -5.35
N GLU A 200 -7.67 -2.34 -5.33
CA GLU A 200 -8.09 -1.50 -4.21
C GLU A 200 -8.26 -2.30 -2.91
N ARG A 201 -8.50 -3.61 -3.02
CA ARG A 201 -8.75 -4.50 -1.87
C ARG A 201 -7.49 -4.96 -1.15
N LEU A 202 -6.31 -4.79 -1.75
CA LEU A 202 -5.06 -5.38 -1.26
C LEU A 202 -4.82 -5.10 0.23
N PHE A 203 -4.96 -3.86 0.67
CA PHE A 203 -4.58 -3.45 2.02
C PHE A 203 -5.44 -4.12 3.10
N LYS A 204 -6.76 -4.18 2.90
CA LYS A 204 -7.67 -4.84 3.86
C LYS A 204 -7.55 -6.36 3.83
N VAL A 205 -7.27 -6.95 2.66
CA VAL A 205 -6.97 -8.39 2.57
C VAL A 205 -5.63 -8.71 3.24
N LEU A 206 -4.64 -7.83 3.15
CA LEU A 206 -3.38 -7.92 3.90
C LEU A 206 -3.63 -7.83 5.41
N ASP A 207 -4.45 -6.89 5.88
CA ASP A 207 -4.78 -6.77 7.31
C ASP A 207 -5.39 -8.08 7.86
N LEU A 208 -6.26 -8.74 7.08
CA LEU A 208 -6.81 -10.06 7.43
C LEU A 208 -5.74 -11.16 7.44
N PHE A 209 -4.88 -11.18 6.42
CA PHE A 209 -3.79 -12.15 6.31
C PHE A 209 -2.81 -12.03 7.49
N GLU A 210 -2.44 -10.80 7.85
CA GLU A 210 -1.58 -10.48 8.99
C GLU A 210 -2.25 -10.85 10.30
N THR A 211 -3.52 -10.51 10.48
CA THR A 211 -4.28 -10.88 11.68
C THR A 211 -4.35 -12.41 11.84
N MET A 212 -4.66 -13.15 10.77
CA MET A 212 -4.71 -14.61 10.80
C MET A 212 -3.34 -15.23 11.10
N ARG A 213 -2.25 -14.67 10.54
CA ARG A 213 -0.87 -15.09 10.84
C ARG A 213 -0.58 -14.91 12.33
N ASP A 214 -0.90 -13.74 12.86
CA ASP A 214 -0.58 -13.35 14.23
C ASP A 214 -1.43 -14.09 15.28
N LEU A 215 -2.58 -14.65 14.87
CA LEU A 215 -3.44 -15.48 15.70
C LEU A 215 -3.17 -16.99 15.57
N MET A 216 -2.30 -17.40 14.63
CA MET A 216 -1.99 -18.81 14.40
C MET A 216 -1.40 -19.51 15.65
N PRO A 217 -0.47 -18.90 16.42
CA PRO A 217 0.02 -19.50 17.66
C PRO A 217 -1.08 -19.77 18.69
N GLU A 218 -2.05 -18.86 18.80
CA GLU A 218 -3.20 -18.97 19.69
C GLU A 218 -4.16 -20.07 19.23
N PHE A 219 -4.34 -20.24 17.91
CA PHE A 219 -5.05 -21.39 17.37
C PHE A 219 -4.36 -22.71 17.76
N GLU A 220 -3.05 -22.81 17.59
CA GLU A 220 -2.29 -24.01 17.93
C GLU A 220 -2.33 -24.32 19.43
N PHE A 221 -2.26 -23.29 20.28
CA PHE A 221 -2.29 -23.44 21.72
C PHE A 221 -3.67 -23.85 22.26
N ASN A 222 -4.72 -23.09 21.92
CA ASN A 222 -6.07 -23.30 22.46
C ASN A 222 -6.75 -24.58 21.93
N PHE A 223 -6.42 -24.97 20.69
CA PHE A 223 -7.07 -26.08 19.98
C PHE A 223 -6.12 -27.26 19.74
N SER A 224 -5.17 -27.48 20.67
CA SER A 224 -4.12 -28.49 20.58
C SER A 224 -4.61 -29.94 20.62
N ASP A 225 -5.82 -30.18 21.12
CA ASP A 225 -6.42 -31.52 21.22
C ASP A 225 -6.79 -32.12 19.84
N GLN A 226 -7.05 -33.43 19.84
CA GLN A 226 -7.37 -34.17 18.62
C GLN A 226 -8.75 -33.80 18.05
N TYR A 227 -9.70 -33.36 18.88
CA TYR A 227 -11.05 -33.01 18.43
C TYR A 227 -11.06 -31.71 17.63
N CYS A 228 -10.13 -30.80 17.93
CA CYS A 228 -10.03 -29.51 17.27
C CYS A 228 -9.07 -29.48 16.06
N LEU A 229 -8.50 -30.63 15.66
CA LEU A 229 -7.57 -30.73 14.53
C LEU A 229 -8.15 -30.17 13.22
N VAL A 230 -9.45 -30.40 12.97
CA VAL A 230 -10.14 -29.88 11.77
C VAL A 230 -10.16 -28.35 11.79
N LEU A 231 -10.45 -27.73 12.93
CA LEU A 231 -10.51 -26.28 13.07
C LEU A 231 -9.14 -25.61 12.82
N ARG A 232 -8.06 -26.22 13.30
CA ARG A 232 -6.68 -25.75 13.03
C ARG A 232 -6.33 -25.85 11.54
N ASN A 233 -6.65 -26.98 10.93
CA ASN A 233 -6.41 -27.17 9.50
C ASN A 233 -7.23 -26.19 8.65
N ASP A 234 -8.47 -25.91 9.03
CA ASP A 234 -9.32 -24.94 8.35
C ASP A 234 -8.75 -23.52 8.48
N ALA A 235 -8.28 -23.13 9.67
CA ALA A 235 -7.63 -21.84 9.90
C ALA A 235 -6.38 -21.65 9.02
N LEU A 236 -5.51 -22.67 8.97
CA LEU A 236 -4.33 -22.68 8.10
C LEU A 236 -4.72 -22.65 6.61
N GLY A 237 -5.76 -23.39 6.22
CA GLY A 237 -6.27 -23.40 4.86
C GLY A 237 -6.82 -22.03 4.41
N ILE A 238 -7.50 -21.32 5.29
CA ILE A 238 -8.01 -19.96 5.03
C ILE A 238 -6.86 -18.96 4.94
N TRP A 239 -5.89 -19.04 5.84
CA TRP A 239 -4.71 -18.18 5.80
C TRP A 239 -3.96 -18.32 4.46
N LYS A 240 -3.77 -19.55 3.96
CA LYS A 240 -3.20 -19.81 2.63
C LYS A 240 -4.04 -19.25 1.49
N ARG A 241 -5.37 -19.39 1.57
CA ARG A 241 -6.30 -18.82 0.57
C ARG A 241 -6.29 -17.29 0.55
N LEU A 242 -6.10 -16.63 1.69
CA LEU A 242 -5.86 -15.18 1.74
C LEU A 242 -4.55 -14.80 1.03
N GLY A 243 -3.50 -15.60 1.21
CA GLY A 243 -2.25 -15.46 0.42
C GLY A 243 -2.49 -15.60 -1.09
N GLU A 244 -3.29 -16.59 -1.51
CA GLU A 244 -3.72 -16.73 -2.92
C GLU A 244 -4.55 -15.54 -3.40
N ALA A 245 -5.37 -14.95 -2.53
CA ALA A 245 -6.13 -13.74 -2.82
C ALA A 245 -5.21 -12.57 -3.14
N ILE A 246 -4.21 -12.32 -2.29
CA ILE A 246 -3.20 -11.28 -2.48
C ILE A 246 -2.44 -11.49 -3.80
N ARG A 247 -1.98 -12.72 -4.09
CA ARG A 247 -1.32 -13.04 -5.38
C ARG A 247 -2.23 -12.75 -6.57
N GLY A 248 -3.51 -13.13 -6.48
CA GLY A 248 -4.50 -12.83 -7.52
C GLY A 248 -4.72 -11.33 -7.72
N ILE A 249 -4.64 -10.52 -6.66
CA ILE A 249 -4.76 -9.06 -6.76
C ILE A 249 -3.56 -8.46 -7.54
N PHE A 250 -2.35 -8.93 -7.28
CA PHE A 250 -1.18 -8.52 -8.08
C PHE A 250 -1.30 -8.94 -9.54
N MET A 251 -1.86 -10.12 -9.81
CA MET A 251 -2.12 -10.57 -11.18
C MET A 251 -3.16 -9.68 -11.90
N GLU A 252 -4.20 -9.20 -11.20
CA GLU A 252 -5.15 -8.24 -11.76
C GLU A 252 -4.53 -6.86 -11.98
N LEU A 253 -3.62 -6.41 -11.12
CA LEU A 253 -2.82 -5.21 -11.37
C LEU A 253 -1.99 -5.34 -12.64
N GLU A 254 -1.34 -6.49 -12.86
CA GLU A 254 -0.62 -6.75 -14.11
C GLU A 254 -1.56 -6.71 -15.32
N ASN A 255 -2.72 -7.36 -15.22
CA ASN A 255 -3.72 -7.36 -16.28
C ASN A 255 -4.20 -5.94 -16.61
N LEU A 256 -4.37 -5.10 -15.58
CA LEU A 256 -4.74 -3.69 -15.72
C LEU A 256 -3.67 -2.93 -16.52
N ILE A 257 -2.39 -3.10 -16.17
CA ILE A 257 -1.28 -2.45 -16.90
C ILE A 257 -1.21 -2.96 -18.34
N ARG A 258 -1.31 -4.28 -18.55
CA ARG A 258 -1.22 -4.90 -19.89
C ARG A 258 -2.35 -4.45 -20.80
N ARG A 259 -3.56 -4.27 -20.26
CA ARG A 259 -4.76 -3.88 -21.01
C ARG A 259 -4.94 -2.37 -21.11
N ASP A 260 -4.12 -1.56 -20.44
CA ASP A 260 -4.25 -0.10 -20.46
C ASP A 260 -4.03 0.46 -21.88
N PRO A 261 -5.09 0.96 -22.55
CA PRO A 261 -5.05 1.23 -23.97
C PRO A 261 -4.24 2.47 -24.34
N ALA A 262 -3.55 2.41 -25.47
CA ALA A 262 -2.84 3.53 -26.10
C ALA A 262 -3.84 4.45 -26.83
N LYS A 263 -4.70 5.17 -26.08
CA LYS A 263 -5.78 6.00 -26.65
C LYS A 263 -5.27 7.34 -27.19
N ALA A 264 -4.85 8.23 -26.29
CA ALA A 264 -4.43 9.59 -26.62
C ALA A 264 -3.08 9.90 -25.97
N PRO A 265 -2.18 10.63 -26.66
CA PRO A 265 -0.93 11.07 -26.07
C PRO A 265 -1.22 12.01 -24.90
N VAL A 266 -0.45 11.89 -23.83
CA VAL A 266 -0.53 12.84 -22.72
C VAL A 266 -0.12 14.21 -23.25
N PRO A 267 -0.96 15.25 -23.10
CA PRO A 267 -0.62 16.58 -23.57
C PRO A 267 0.75 17.00 -23.06
N ARG A 268 1.55 17.62 -23.95
CA ARG A 268 2.84 18.24 -23.60
C ARG A 268 3.92 17.26 -23.09
N GLY A 269 3.72 15.95 -23.28
CA GLY A 269 4.68 14.92 -22.88
C GLY A 269 4.75 14.69 -21.38
N GLY A 270 3.69 15.01 -20.64
CA GLY A 270 3.64 14.88 -19.18
C GLY A 270 3.62 13.44 -18.65
N LEU A 271 3.50 13.33 -17.32
CA LEU A 271 3.41 12.04 -16.62
C LEU A 271 2.11 11.30 -16.99
N HIS A 272 2.21 10.00 -17.29
CA HIS A 272 1.03 9.19 -17.57
C HIS A 272 0.29 8.80 -16.26
N PRO A 273 -1.06 8.84 -16.23
CA PRO A 273 -1.83 8.42 -15.06
C PRO A 273 -1.51 7.01 -14.58
N ILE A 274 -1.30 6.05 -15.50
CA ILE A 274 -0.93 4.67 -15.16
C ILE A 274 0.36 4.60 -14.34
N THR A 275 1.38 5.39 -14.71
CA THR A 275 2.65 5.46 -14.00
C THR A 275 2.44 5.97 -12.58
N ARG A 276 1.63 7.01 -12.42
CA ARG A 276 1.30 7.56 -11.09
C ARG A 276 0.57 6.53 -10.24
N TYR A 277 -0.43 5.86 -10.81
CA TYR A 277 -1.23 4.84 -10.13
C TYR A 277 -0.35 3.67 -9.66
N VAL A 278 0.35 3.02 -10.59
CA VAL A 278 1.16 1.82 -10.29
C VAL A 278 2.25 2.13 -9.28
N MET A 279 3.01 3.22 -9.46
CA MET A 279 4.10 3.52 -8.54
C MET A 279 3.62 3.90 -7.14
N ASN A 280 2.50 4.61 -7.02
CA ASN A 280 1.93 4.92 -5.70
C ASN A 280 1.35 3.67 -5.05
N TYR A 281 0.73 2.79 -5.83
CA TYR A 281 0.21 1.51 -5.37
C TYR A 281 1.33 0.62 -4.83
N LEU A 282 2.38 0.38 -5.63
CA LEU A 282 3.52 -0.45 -5.21
C LEU A 282 4.24 0.14 -4.00
N ARG A 283 4.40 1.47 -3.96
CA ARG A 283 4.97 2.16 -2.79
C ARG A 283 4.15 1.90 -1.52
N ALA A 284 2.83 1.94 -1.62
CA ALA A 284 1.96 1.67 -0.48
C ALA A 284 1.98 0.18 -0.09
N ALA A 285 1.94 -0.74 -1.06
CA ALA A 285 2.01 -2.17 -0.83
C ALA A 285 3.31 -2.59 -0.13
N CYS A 286 4.44 -1.99 -0.51
CA CYS A 286 5.74 -2.28 0.10
C CYS A 286 5.86 -1.82 1.55
N ARG A 287 4.86 -1.14 2.16
CA ARG A 287 4.85 -0.92 3.61
C ARG A 287 4.62 -2.21 4.40
N SER A 288 3.94 -3.18 3.79
CA SER A 288 3.73 -4.53 4.35
C SER A 288 4.68 -5.55 3.71
N ARG A 289 5.96 -5.15 3.49
CA ARG A 289 6.95 -5.95 2.76
C ARG A 289 7.12 -7.35 3.35
N GLU A 290 7.26 -7.47 4.67
CA GLU A 290 7.47 -8.76 5.34
C GLU A 290 6.30 -9.73 5.09
N SER A 291 5.06 -9.23 5.18
CA SER A 291 3.86 -10.01 4.88
C SER A 291 3.81 -10.42 3.41
N LEU A 292 4.19 -9.53 2.49
CA LEU A 292 4.26 -9.85 1.08
C LEU A 292 5.37 -10.85 0.76
N GLU A 293 6.52 -10.80 1.43
CA GLU A 293 7.59 -11.79 1.27
C GLU A 293 7.06 -13.19 1.61
N LEU A 294 6.36 -13.34 2.74
CA LEU A 294 5.71 -14.61 3.11
C LEU A 294 4.72 -15.10 2.04
N VAL A 295 3.86 -14.20 1.53
CA VAL A 295 2.87 -14.54 0.50
C VAL A 295 3.53 -15.04 -0.78
N PHE A 296 4.67 -14.46 -1.19
CA PHE A 296 5.32 -14.84 -2.44
C PHE A 296 6.33 -15.99 -2.27
N GLU A 297 6.87 -16.24 -1.09
CA GLU A 297 7.75 -17.37 -0.80
C GLU A 297 7.02 -18.73 -0.83
N GLU A 298 5.81 -18.82 -0.27
CA GLU A 298 5.04 -20.08 -0.22
C GLU A 298 4.70 -20.68 -1.61
N SER A 299 4.79 -19.86 -2.66
CA SER A 299 4.50 -20.28 -4.03
C SER A 299 5.63 -21.13 -4.66
N VAL A 300 6.84 -21.09 -4.10
CA VAL A 300 8.02 -21.77 -4.66
C VAL A 300 8.23 -23.14 -4.01
N ASN A 301 7.22 -24.01 -4.11
CA ASN A 301 7.40 -25.46 -3.91
C ASN A 301 7.83 -26.19 -5.19
N VAL A 302 8.30 -25.45 -6.20
CA VAL A 302 8.89 -26.03 -7.42
C VAL A 302 10.35 -25.56 -7.52
N VAL A 303 11.22 -26.37 -6.90
CA VAL A 303 12.69 -26.36 -6.99
C VAL A 303 13.38 -25.10 -6.42
N PRO A 304 14.07 -25.20 -5.27
CA PRO A 304 14.98 -24.15 -4.84
C PRO A 304 16.21 -24.19 -5.77
N SER A 305 16.23 -23.32 -6.77
CA SER A 305 17.49 -22.94 -7.40
C SER A 305 18.25 -22.09 -6.39
N LYS A 306 19.27 -22.69 -5.77
CA LYS A 306 20.19 -22.07 -4.80
C LYS A 306 21.00 -20.88 -5.34
N ASP A 307 20.72 -20.42 -6.56
CA ASP A 307 21.41 -19.31 -7.23
C ASP A 307 20.52 -18.07 -7.46
N SER A 308 19.32 -18.01 -6.90
CA SER A 308 18.49 -16.80 -6.96
C SER A 308 18.79 -15.89 -5.77
N THR A 309 19.62 -14.88 -5.98
CA THR A 309 19.95 -13.83 -4.99
C THR A 309 18.78 -12.87 -4.71
N LEU A 310 17.65 -13.01 -5.41
CA LEU A 310 16.48 -12.13 -5.32
C LEU A 310 15.29 -12.90 -4.74
N SER A 311 14.57 -12.28 -3.80
CA SER A 311 13.34 -12.85 -3.23
C SER A 311 12.24 -12.98 -4.29
N SER A 312 11.29 -13.90 -4.10
CA SER A 312 10.13 -14.06 -4.99
C SER A 312 9.33 -12.76 -5.16
N LEU A 313 9.24 -11.97 -4.08
CA LEU A 313 8.65 -10.64 -4.10
C LEU A 313 9.44 -9.67 -5.01
N SER A 314 10.78 -9.68 -4.94
CA SER A 314 11.63 -8.88 -5.83
C SER A 314 11.41 -9.24 -7.30
N VAL A 315 11.28 -10.53 -7.62
CA VAL A 315 10.98 -10.99 -8.99
C VAL A 315 9.62 -10.44 -9.45
N GLN A 316 8.60 -10.54 -8.60
CA GLN A 316 7.27 -10.01 -8.89
C GLN A 316 7.28 -8.49 -9.11
N MET A 317 7.98 -7.73 -8.25
CA MET A 317 8.08 -6.28 -8.39
C MET A 317 8.83 -5.88 -9.66
N THR A 318 9.91 -6.58 -9.99
CA THR A 318 10.67 -6.37 -11.23
C THR A 318 9.79 -6.59 -12.45
N TRP A 319 9.00 -7.67 -12.46
CA TRP A 319 8.07 -7.98 -13.55
C TRP A 319 7.03 -6.87 -13.77
N ILE A 320 6.43 -6.34 -12.70
CA ILE A 320 5.47 -5.24 -12.80
C ILE A 320 6.12 -3.97 -13.36
N MET A 321 7.38 -3.70 -12.98
CA MET A 321 8.15 -2.56 -13.54
C MET A 321 8.39 -2.72 -15.03
N GLU A 322 8.82 -3.90 -15.48
CA GLU A 322 9.05 -4.19 -16.90
C GLU A 322 7.75 -4.09 -17.72
N LEU A 323 6.62 -4.53 -17.14
CA LEU A 323 5.31 -4.43 -17.77
C LEU A 323 4.87 -2.97 -17.92
N LEU A 324 5.08 -2.14 -16.89
CA LEU A 324 4.80 -0.71 -16.94
C LEU A 324 5.68 0.00 -17.97
N GLU A 325 6.98 -0.31 -17.99
CA GLU A 325 7.95 0.24 -18.93
C GLU A 325 7.56 -0.09 -20.39
N SER A 326 7.29 -1.36 -20.69
CA SER A 326 6.83 -1.81 -22.01
C SER A 326 5.53 -1.14 -22.44
N ASN A 327 4.58 -1.01 -21.51
CA ASN A 327 3.31 -0.31 -21.76
C ASN A 327 3.55 1.17 -22.12
N LEU A 328 4.44 1.86 -21.41
CA LEU A 328 4.79 3.25 -21.69
C LEU A 328 5.51 3.41 -23.03
N GLU A 329 6.38 2.48 -23.41
CA GLU A 329 7.04 2.48 -24.72
C GLU A 329 6.03 2.35 -25.87
N VAL A 330 5.01 1.51 -25.71
CA VAL A 330 3.90 1.42 -26.69
C VAL A 330 3.16 2.76 -26.78
N LYS A 331 2.87 3.41 -25.66
CA LYS A 331 2.19 4.72 -25.66
C LYS A 331 3.05 5.84 -26.21
N ALA A 332 4.37 5.78 -26.02
CA ALA A 332 5.29 6.76 -26.59
C ALA A 332 5.23 6.77 -28.13
N LYS A 333 4.89 5.65 -28.77
CA LYS A 333 4.75 5.55 -30.24
C LYS A 333 3.53 6.29 -30.81
N ILE A 334 2.58 6.71 -29.97
CA ILE A 334 1.41 7.49 -30.41
C ILE A 334 1.81 8.93 -30.79
N TYR A 335 2.87 9.44 -30.19
CA TYR A 335 3.36 10.79 -30.51
C TYR A 335 3.97 10.79 -31.91
N GLY A 336 3.56 11.76 -32.75
CA GLY A 336 4.14 11.95 -34.08
C GLY A 336 5.54 12.56 -34.06
N ASP A 337 5.89 13.28 -32.98
CA ASP A 337 7.18 13.92 -32.80
C ASP A 337 8.09 13.07 -31.89
N THR A 338 9.21 12.59 -32.45
CA THR A 338 10.22 11.78 -31.75
C THR A 338 10.85 12.50 -30.55
N ALA A 339 11.00 13.82 -30.63
CA ALA A 339 11.51 14.60 -29.52
C ALA A 339 10.51 14.63 -28.36
N LEU A 340 9.21 14.77 -28.67
CA LEU A 340 8.15 14.70 -27.67
C LEU A 340 8.00 13.29 -27.08
N CYS A 341 8.19 12.22 -27.87
CA CYS A 341 8.28 10.85 -27.34
C CYS A 341 9.38 10.76 -26.26
N SER A 342 10.54 11.35 -26.53
CA SER A 342 11.69 11.32 -25.62
C SER A 342 11.39 12.08 -24.32
N VAL A 343 10.70 13.22 -24.40
CA VAL A 343 10.25 14.00 -23.22
C VAL A 343 9.25 13.21 -22.38
N PHE A 344 8.27 12.57 -23.03
CA PHE A 344 7.31 11.70 -22.35
C PHE A 344 8.00 10.57 -21.59
N LEU A 345 8.92 9.84 -22.25
CA LEU A 345 9.65 8.75 -21.62
C LEU A 345 10.56 9.25 -20.48
N MET A 346 11.25 10.39 -20.66
CA MET A 346 12.04 11.01 -19.58
C MET A 346 11.22 11.30 -18.33
N ASN A 347 10.03 11.90 -18.48
CA ASN A 347 9.17 12.22 -17.36
C ASN A 347 8.69 10.96 -16.62
N ASN A 348 8.20 9.96 -17.34
CA ASN A 348 7.69 8.76 -16.70
C ASN A 348 8.82 7.98 -16.01
N GLU A 349 9.97 7.84 -16.69
CA GLU A 349 11.13 7.12 -16.16
C GLU A 349 11.71 7.83 -14.92
N ARG A 350 11.83 9.16 -14.95
CA ARG A 350 12.28 9.95 -13.80
C ARG A 350 11.36 9.77 -12.59
N TYR A 351 10.06 9.77 -12.82
CA TYR A 351 9.08 9.55 -11.76
C TYR A 351 9.19 8.16 -11.14
N ILE A 352 9.33 7.11 -11.98
CA ILE A 352 9.52 5.74 -11.52
C ILE A 352 10.78 5.65 -10.64
N VAL A 353 11.93 6.13 -11.14
CA VAL A 353 13.20 6.10 -10.40
C VAL A 353 13.11 6.84 -9.07
N GLN A 354 12.45 8.01 -9.05
CA GLN A 354 12.26 8.76 -7.80
C GLN A 354 11.42 7.98 -6.78
N LYS A 355 10.31 7.37 -7.21
CA LYS A 355 9.46 6.57 -6.32
C LYS A 355 10.15 5.31 -5.79
N VAL A 356 10.98 4.68 -6.61
CA VAL A 356 11.81 3.55 -6.18
C VAL A 356 12.81 3.97 -5.09
N LYS A 357 13.50 5.10 -5.30
CA LYS A 357 14.47 5.64 -4.31
C LYS A 357 13.81 6.05 -2.98
N ASP A 358 12.59 6.57 -3.05
CA ASP A 358 11.85 7.10 -1.88
C ASP A 358 11.03 6.03 -1.13
N SER A 359 11.28 4.73 -1.35
CA SER A 359 10.51 3.64 -0.75
C SER A 359 11.30 2.33 -0.60
N GLU A 360 10.75 1.38 0.16
CA GLU A 360 11.32 0.03 0.31
C GLU A 360 11.46 -0.74 -1.01
N LEU A 361 10.79 -0.27 -2.07
CA LEU A 361 10.92 -0.80 -3.41
C LEU A 361 12.36 -0.71 -3.94
N GLY A 362 13.14 0.27 -3.49
CA GLY A 362 14.56 0.38 -3.78
C GLY A 362 15.39 -0.76 -3.19
N LEU A 363 15.01 -1.27 -2.01
CA LEU A 363 15.66 -2.43 -1.39
C LEU A 363 15.37 -3.72 -2.16
N LEU A 364 14.14 -3.86 -2.66
CA LEU A 364 13.73 -5.02 -3.45
C LEU A 364 14.41 -5.03 -4.83
N LEU A 365 14.43 -3.90 -5.53
CA LEU A 365 14.97 -3.82 -6.89
C LEU A 365 16.51 -3.69 -6.94
N GLY A 366 17.10 -3.09 -5.91
CA GLY A 366 18.55 -2.91 -5.79
C GLY A 366 19.14 -1.73 -6.59
N ASP A 367 20.36 -1.35 -6.20
CA ASP A 367 21.07 -0.19 -6.77
C ASP A 367 21.39 -0.33 -8.26
N ASP A 368 21.63 -1.56 -8.73
CA ASP A 368 21.91 -1.83 -10.14
C ASP A 368 20.70 -1.53 -11.03
N TRP A 369 19.49 -1.85 -10.55
CA TRP A 369 18.25 -1.49 -11.22
C TRP A 369 18.12 0.04 -11.32
N ILE A 370 18.36 0.76 -10.22
CA ILE A 370 18.32 2.23 -10.17
C ILE A 370 19.33 2.85 -11.13
N ARG A 371 20.56 2.31 -11.17
CA ARG A 371 21.63 2.76 -12.06
C ARG A 371 21.27 2.56 -13.52
N LYS A 372 20.71 1.39 -13.88
CA LYS A 372 20.24 1.07 -15.23
C LYS A 372 19.18 2.06 -15.71
N HIS A 373 18.16 2.31 -14.90
CA HIS A 373 17.05 3.20 -15.27
C HIS A 373 17.48 4.67 -15.29
N THR A 374 18.40 5.09 -14.39
CA THR A 374 19.03 6.42 -14.46
C THR A 374 19.82 6.60 -15.77
N ALA A 375 20.52 5.57 -16.24
CA ALA A 375 21.19 5.61 -17.55
C ALA A 375 20.20 5.69 -18.71
N LYS A 376 19.02 5.04 -18.60
CA LYS A 376 17.93 5.13 -19.58
C LYS A 376 17.40 6.56 -19.71
N ILE A 377 17.24 7.29 -18.61
CA ILE A 377 16.87 8.72 -18.63
C ILE A 377 17.88 9.54 -19.46
N LYS A 378 19.19 9.30 -19.26
CA LYS A 378 20.25 9.97 -20.05
C LYS A 378 20.21 9.58 -21.52
N GLN A 379 19.84 8.35 -21.84
CA GLN A 379 19.63 7.90 -23.23
C GLN A 379 18.46 8.66 -23.88
N TYR A 380 17.34 8.84 -23.17
CA TYR A 380 16.21 9.61 -23.68
C TYR A 380 16.57 11.09 -23.87
N LEU A 381 17.34 11.68 -22.95
CA LEU A 381 17.88 13.04 -23.09
C LEU A 381 18.72 13.17 -24.38
N SER A 382 19.60 12.20 -24.63
CA SER A 382 20.45 12.18 -25.82
C SER A 382 19.62 12.04 -27.12
N SER A 383 18.55 11.23 -27.07
CA SER A 383 17.62 11.06 -28.20
C SER A 383 16.82 12.33 -28.48
N TYR A 384 16.37 13.04 -27.43
CA TYR A 384 15.75 14.36 -27.55
C TYR A 384 16.72 15.37 -28.21
N GLN A 385 17.95 15.48 -27.71
CA GLN A 385 18.95 16.39 -28.27
C GLN A 385 19.22 16.10 -29.75
N ARG A 386 19.35 14.82 -30.10
CA ARG A 386 19.58 14.38 -31.50
C ARG A 386 18.42 14.74 -32.42
N SER A 387 17.19 14.49 -31.99
CA SER A 387 15.99 14.70 -32.81
C SER A 387 15.63 16.18 -32.96
N SER A 388 15.85 16.99 -31.92
CA SER A 388 15.51 18.42 -31.92
C SER A 388 16.63 19.35 -32.38
N TRP A 389 17.86 19.17 -31.91
CA TRP A 389 18.89 20.22 -31.98
C TRP A 389 19.97 19.95 -33.03
N ASN A 390 20.18 18.70 -33.46
CA ASN A 390 21.25 18.39 -34.42
C ASN A 390 21.09 19.06 -35.78
N LYS A 391 19.85 19.23 -36.27
CA LYS A 391 19.60 19.93 -37.53
C LYS A 391 20.02 21.40 -37.44
N LEU A 392 19.66 22.07 -36.34
CA LEU A 392 20.03 23.44 -36.04
C LEU A 392 21.56 23.58 -35.88
N LEU A 393 22.21 22.65 -35.17
CA LEU A 393 23.67 22.64 -35.02
C LEU A 393 24.39 22.36 -36.34
N GLY A 394 23.82 21.53 -37.22
CA GLY A 394 24.34 21.27 -38.56
C GLY A 394 24.40 22.55 -39.40
N VAL A 395 23.37 23.41 -39.30
CA VAL A 395 23.36 24.73 -39.95
C VAL A 395 24.49 25.62 -39.42
N LEU A 396 24.84 25.54 -38.13
CA LEU A 396 25.93 26.35 -37.55
C LEU A 396 27.34 25.83 -37.90
N ARG A 397 27.50 24.52 -38.15
CA ARG A 397 28.80 23.86 -38.34
C ARG A 397 29.24 23.64 -39.80
N ALA A 398 28.38 23.89 -40.79
CA ALA A 398 28.58 23.47 -42.19
C ALA A 398 29.89 23.90 -42.90
N ASP A 399 30.72 24.78 -42.32
CA ASP A 399 32.00 25.19 -42.92
C ASP A 399 33.24 24.54 -42.29
N SER A 400 33.12 23.67 -41.29
CA SER A 400 34.30 23.08 -40.63
C SER A 400 34.86 21.83 -41.32
N SER A 401 34.31 21.41 -42.46
CA SER A 401 34.81 20.26 -43.22
C SER A 401 35.40 20.70 -44.57
N PRO A 402 36.72 20.59 -44.77
CA PRO A 402 37.35 20.85 -46.07
C PRO A 402 36.95 19.82 -47.15
N VAL A 403 36.28 18.73 -46.76
CA VAL A 403 35.99 17.59 -47.63
C VAL A 403 34.65 17.73 -48.37
N ALA A 404 33.72 18.55 -47.86
CA ALA A 404 32.39 18.73 -48.45
C ALA A 404 32.37 19.69 -49.67
N ALA A 405 33.45 20.44 -49.91
CA ALA A 405 33.54 21.35 -51.05
C ALA A 405 33.64 20.62 -52.41
N ASN A 406 33.93 19.31 -52.42
CA ASN A 406 34.22 18.55 -53.65
C ASN A 406 33.06 17.68 -54.17
N VAL A 407 31.87 17.74 -53.58
CA VAL A 407 30.71 16.95 -54.06
C VAL A 407 29.50 17.85 -54.29
N GLY A 408 29.54 18.64 -55.36
CA GLY A 408 28.39 19.12 -56.17
C GLY A 408 27.18 19.79 -55.51
N GLY A 409 27.12 19.93 -54.19
CA GLY A 409 26.04 20.56 -53.45
C GLY A 409 26.32 22.04 -53.28
N LYS A 410 25.35 22.89 -53.63
CA LYS A 410 25.41 24.33 -53.39
C LYS A 410 25.66 24.57 -51.88
N SER A 411 26.86 24.99 -51.51
CA SER A 411 27.15 25.37 -50.12
C SER A 411 26.22 26.52 -49.72
N MET A 412 25.52 26.35 -48.61
CA MET A 412 24.50 27.29 -48.15
C MET A 412 25.21 28.61 -47.77
N SER A 413 24.78 29.74 -48.33
CA SER A 413 25.42 31.02 -48.03
C SER A 413 25.31 31.36 -46.54
N MET A 414 26.27 32.13 -45.99
CA MET A 414 26.21 32.59 -44.59
C MET A 414 24.86 33.25 -44.24
N LYS A 415 24.31 34.04 -45.17
CA LYS A 415 23.01 34.69 -45.04
C LYS A 415 21.84 33.71 -44.98
N ASP A 416 21.87 32.66 -45.79
CA ASP A 416 20.82 31.64 -45.78
C ASP A 416 20.92 30.76 -44.52
N ARG A 417 22.14 30.55 -44.01
CA ARG A 417 22.38 29.80 -42.76
C ARG A 417 21.84 30.52 -41.53
N ILE A 418 22.09 31.82 -41.36
CA ILE A 418 21.52 32.56 -40.22
C ILE A 418 19.98 32.61 -40.29
N LYS A 419 19.41 32.74 -41.49
CA LYS A 419 17.94 32.67 -41.67
C LYS A 419 17.39 31.28 -41.32
N ALA A 420 18.04 30.22 -41.78
CA ALA A 420 17.67 28.85 -41.46
C ALA A 420 17.79 28.57 -39.95
N PHE A 421 18.84 29.08 -39.30
CA PHE A 421 18.97 29.03 -37.84
C PHE A 421 17.81 29.74 -37.16
N ASN A 422 17.53 31.01 -37.53
CA ASN A 422 16.47 31.79 -36.90
C ASN A 422 15.10 31.08 -36.99
N SER A 423 14.79 30.52 -38.16
CA SER A 423 13.54 29.78 -38.39
C SER A 423 13.47 28.49 -37.57
N GLN A 424 14.54 27.70 -37.53
CA GLN A 424 14.55 26.43 -36.78
C GLN A 424 14.52 26.67 -35.28
N PHE A 425 15.26 27.66 -34.79
CA PHE A 425 15.27 28.00 -33.37
C PHE A 425 13.90 28.50 -32.90
N GLU A 426 13.22 29.32 -33.70
CA GLU A 426 11.86 29.80 -33.42
C GLU A 426 10.84 28.67 -33.38
N GLU A 427 10.93 27.70 -34.30
CA GLU A 427 10.07 26.51 -34.32
C GLU A 427 10.28 25.63 -33.08
N ILE A 428 11.55 25.38 -32.73
CA ILE A 428 11.96 24.62 -31.54
C ILE A 428 11.45 25.33 -30.28
N TYR A 429 11.70 26.62 -30.13
CA TYR A 429 11.28 27.39 -28.96
C TYR A 429 9.76 27.41 -28.83
N LYS A 430 9.03 27.71 -29.92
CA LYS A 430 7.56 27.75 -29.93
C LYS A 430 6.94 26.40 -29.52
N SER A 431 7.54 25.30 -29.94
CA SER A 431 7.03 23.96 -29.65
C SER A 431 7.44 23.48 -28.26
N HIS A 432 8.73 23.57 -27.92
CA HIS A 432 9.28 23.01 -26.68
C HIS A 432 9.00 23.84 -25.43
N SER A 433 8.71 25.14 -25.56
CA SER A 433 8.20 25.97 -24.44
C SER A 433 6.83 25.48 -23.94
N GLN A 434 6.03 24.84 -24.80
CA GLN A 434 4.73 24.28 -24.43
C GLN A 434 4.87 22.92 -23.73
N TRP A 435 6.00 22.24 -23.88
CA TRP A 435 6.23 20.93 -23.29
C TRP A 435 6.50 21.05 -21.80
N ILE A 436 6.35 19.96 -21.05
CA ILE A 436 6.53 19.97 -19.60
C ILE A 436 7.55 18.92 -19.20
N ILE A 437 8.52 19.29 -18.37
CA ILE A 437 9.33 18.34 -17.59
C ILE A 437 9.01 18.56 -16.12
N PHE A 438 8.34 17.61 -15.47
CA PHE A 438 7.77 17.84 -14.14
C PHE A 438 8.86 17.99 -13.07
N ASP A 439 9.95 17.22 -13.17
CA ASP A 439 11.07 17.24 -12.24
C ASP A 439 11.99 18.43 -12.52
N GLU A 440 12.10 19.34 -11.54
CA GLU A 440 12.86 20.58 -11.67
C GLU A 440 14.36 20.34 -11.90
N GLN A 441 14.94 19.36 -11.21
CA GLN A 441 16.34 19.02 -11.35
C GLN A 441 16.66 18.53 -12.77
N LEU A 442 15.87 17.58 -13.28
CA LEU A 442 15.99 17.06 -14.64
C LEU A 442 15.77 18.15 -15.68
N ARG A 443 14.81 19.06 -15.44
CA ARG A 443 14.56 20.22 -16.30
C ARG A 443 15.79 21.11 -16.38
N ASN A 444 16.39 21.46 -15.24
CA ASN A 444 17.58 22.29 -15.16
C ASN A 444 18.81 21.60 -15.77
N GLU A 445 19.00 20.31 -15.52
CA GLU A 445 20.05 19.50 -16.14
C GLU A 445 19.93 19.51 -17.68
N LEU A 446 18.71 19.35 -18.20
CA LEU A 446 18.46 19.41 -19.64
C LEU A 446 18.74 20.81 -20.21
N ARG A 447 18.22 21.87 -19.58
CA ARG A 447 18.47 23.26 -19.99
C ARG A 447 19.96 23.60 -20.02
N ASN A 448 20.70 23.24 -18.97
CA ASN A 448 22.14 23.43 -18.90
C ASN A 448 22.87 22.65 -20.01
N SER A 449 22.44 21.42 -20.28
CA SER A 449 23.00 20.60 -21.37
C SER A 449 22.76 21.24 -22.74
N LEU A 450 21.56 21.78 -22.99
CA LEU A 450 21.24 22.51 -24.21
C LEU A 450 22.02 23.82 -24.35
N TYR A 451 22.15 24.59 -23.27
CA TYR A 451 22.93 25.81 -23.23
C TYR A 451 24.40 25.53 -23.61
N ASN A 452 25.01 24.53 -22.98
CA ASN A 452 26.39 24.13 -23.26
C ASN A 452 26.58 23.57 -24.68
N LEU A 453 25.52 23.04 -25.29
CA LEU A 453 25.55 22.50 -26.65
C LEU A 453 25.41 23.61 -27.71
N VAL A 454 24.48 24.54 -27.52
CA VAL A 454 24.08 25.54 -28.53
C VAL A 454 24.94 26.80 -28.45
N MET A 455 25.25 27.28 -27.24
CA MET A 455 25.93 28.57 -27.06
C MET A 455 27.33 28.63 -27.69
N PRO A 456 28.21 27.62 -27.53
CA PRO A 456 29.52 27.67 -28.16
C PRO A 456 29.43 27.65 -29.69
N ALA A 457 28.51 26.85 -30.24
CA ALA A 457 28.29 26.76 -31.68
C ALA A 457 27.75 28.08 -32.26
N TYR A 458 26.79 28.69 -31.58
CA TYR A 458 26.20 29.96 -32.00
C TYR A 458 27.19 31.12 -31.89
N ARG A 459 27.93 31.23 -30.77
CA ARG A 459 28.98 32.26 -30.58
C ARG A 459 30.05 32.20 -31.66
N ASN A 460 30.54 31.00 -31.99
CA ASN A 460 31.52 30.81 -33.04
C ASN A 460 30.95 31.23 -34.41
N PHE A 461 29.73 30.79 -34.73
CA PHE A 461 29.07 31.16 -35.98
C PHE A 461 28.89 32.69 -36.11
N ILE A 462 28.44 33.37 -35.05
CA ILE A 462 28.24 34.83 -35.06
C ILE A 462 29.56 35.57 -35.26
N ALA A 463 30.64 35.18 -34.56
CA ALA A 463 31.95 35.79 -34.76
C ALA A 463 32.44 35.64 -36.21
N ARG A 464 32.22 34.47 -36.83
CA ARG A 464 32.55 34.25 -38.23
C ARG A 464 31.66 35.04 -39.18
N PHE A 465 30.38 35.17 -38.87
CA PHE A 465 29.40 35.90 -39.66
C PHE A 465 29.69 37.41 -39.69
N GLN A 466 30.05 37.99 -38.55
CA GLN A 466 30.45 39.40 -38.44
C GLN A 466 31.76 39.70 -39.17
N ASN A 467 32.69 38.73 -39.23
CA ASN A 467 33.97 38.88 -39.93
C ASN A 467 33.92 38.51 -41.44
N ALA A 468 32.75 38.13 -41.98
CA ALA A 468 32.60 37.74 -43.38
C ALA A 468 32.64 38.95 -44.34
N PRO A 469 33.43 38.93 -45.43
CA PRO A 469 33.65 40.10 -46.30
C PRO A 469 32.37 40.73 -46.87
N ASP A 470 31.38 39.90 -47.24
CA ASP A 470 30.17 40.33 -47.95
C ASP A 470 28.97 40.63 -47.03
N VAL A 471 28.99 40.14 -45.78
CA VAL A 471 27.82 40.15 -44.89
C VAL A 471 28.09 40.87 -43.57
N GLY A 472 29.36 40.96 -43.15
CA GLY A 472 29.76 41.54 -41.87
C GLY A 472 29.35 43.00 -41.68
N ARG A 473 29.41 43.82 -42.74
CA ARG A 473 29.03 45.25 -42.71
C ARG A 473 27.55 45.51 -42.43
N HIS A 474 26.69 44.49 -42.59
CA HIS A 474 25.26 44.58 -42.34
C HIS A 474 24.77 43.44 -41.43
N ALA A 475 25.66 42.89 -40.59
CA ALA A 475 25.38 41.71 -39.79
C ALA A 475 24.17 41.89 -38.87
N ASP A 476 24.02 43.08 -38.26
CA ASP A 476 22.94 43.41 -37.33
C ASP A 476 21.54 43.30 -37.95
N ARG A 477 21.42 43.42 -39.28
CA ARG A 477 20.13 43.25 -39.99
C ARG A 477 19.68 41.80 -40.10
N TYR A 478 20.58 40.84 -39.88
CA TYR A 478 20.31 39.41 -40.04
C TYR A 478 20.31 38.64 -38.71
N ILE A 479 20.99 39.16 -37.70
CA ILE A 479 21.05 38.58 -36.36
C ILE A 479 19.74 38.93 -35.63
N LYS A 480 18.82 37.96 -35.54
CA LYS A 480 17.54 38.11 -34.86
C LYS A 480 17.65 37.93 -33.34
N TYR A 481 18.61 37.11 -32.90
CA TYR A 481 18.79 36.71 -31.50
C TYR A 481 20.19 37.09 -31.03
N THR A 482 20.29 37.78 -29.91
CA THR A 482 21.57 38.00 -29.21
C THR A 482 22.00 36.74 -28.47
N LEU A 483 23.25 36.70 -27.99
CA LEU A 483 23.72 35.61 -27.14
C LEU A 483 22.88 35.47 -25.86
N GLU A 484 22.41 36.60 -25.32
CA GLU A 484 21.54 36.64 -24.15
C GLU A 484 20.14 36.09 -24.48
N ASP A 485 19.55 36.47 -25.62
CA ASP A 485 18.24 35.97 -26.05
C ASP A 485 18.22 34.44 -26.17
N ILE A 486 19.27 33.84 -26.76
CA ILE A 486 19.39 32.39 -26.87
C ILE A 486 19.43 31.74 -25.49
N GLY A 487 20.21 32.32 -24.56
CA GLY A 487 20.32 31.82 -23.19
C GLY A 487 19.00 31.87 -22.44
N THR A 488 18.31 33.01 -22.48
CA THR A 488 17.01 33.22 -21.84
C THR A 488 15.96 32.28 -22.40
N GLN A 489 15.85 32.17 -23.73
CA GLN A 489 14.86 31.30 -24.36
C GLN A 489 15.10 29.81 -24.09
N ILE A 490 16.36 29.36 -23.99
CA ILE A 490 16.68 27.98 -23.55
C ILE A 490 16.23 27.76 -22.11
N ASN A 491 16.43 28.74 -21.23
CA ASN A 491 16.04 28.67 -19.83
C ASN A 491 14.53 28.67 -19.62
N GLU A 492 13.73 29.14 -20.58
CA GLU A 492 12.26 29.11 -20.54
C GLU A 492 11.66 27.79 -21.07
N LEU A 493 12.46 26.90 -21.67
CA LEU A 493 11.94 25.65 -22.23
C LEU A 493 11.40 24.72 -21.14
N PHE A 494 10.37 23.93 -21.48
CA PHE A 494 9.79 22.88 -20.64
C PHE A 494 9.04 23.32 -19.38
N GLU A 495 8.68 24.60 -19.25
CA GLU A 495 7.82 25.08 -18.14
C GLU A 495 6.35 24.72 -18.36
N GLY A 496 5.97 24.49 -19.62
CA GLY A 496 4.58 24.56 -20.05
C GLY A 496 4.13 26.02 -20.14
N VAL A 497 2.96 26.24 -20.74
CA VAL A 497 2.38 27.58 -20.79
C VAL A 497 2.04 28.02 -19.37
N ASN A 498 2.83 28.95 -18.81
CA ASN A 498 2.45 29.75 -17.66
C ASN A 498 1.14 30.46 -18.02
N GLY A 499 0.04 30.02 -17.41
CA GLY A 499 -1.16 30.82 -17.35
C GLY A 499 -0.80 32.10 -16.61
N SER A 500 -0.65 33.21 -17.34
CA SER A 500 -0.81 34.53 -16.77
C SER A 500 -2.26 34.65 -16.27
N ALA A 501 -2.47 34.32 -15.00
CA ALA A 501 -3.58 34.72 -14.14
C ALA A 501 -3.15 34.33 -12.70
N GLY A 502 -2.81 35.23 -11.77
CA GLY A 502 -3.37 36.56 -11.64
C GLY A 502 -4.85 36.44 -11.25
N GLY A 503 -5.14 35.90 -10.06
CA GLY A 503 -6.51 35.87 -9.55
C GLY A 503 -6.68 35.00 -8.32
N ARG A 504 -6.53 35.61 -7.14
CA ARG A 504 -7.29 35.19 -5.95
C ARG A 504 -8.76 34.98 -6.35
N LYS A 505 -9.33 33.83 -6.02
CA LYS A 505 -10.61 33.71 -5.32
C LYS A 505 -10.75 32.32 -4.73
#